data_AF-A0A5N4CXI8-F1
#
_entry.id   AF-A0A5N4CXI8-F1
#
_cell.length_a   1.000
_cell.length_b   1.000
_cell.length_c   1.000
_cell.angle_alpha   90.00
_cell.angle_beta   90.00
_cell.angle_gamma   90.00
#
_symmetry.space_group_name_H-M   'P 1'
#
loop_
_entity.id
_entity.type
_entity.pdbx_description
1 polymer ?
#
loop_
_entity_poly.entity_id
_entity_poly.type
_entity_poly.pdbx_seq_one_letter_code
_entity_poly.pdbx_strand_id
1 'polypeptide(L)'
;MLDSKRYCIMGADLRDIPELEEKLKKCNMNTQLPTLLIAECVLVYMTPEQSANLLKWAANSFETAMFINYEQVNMDDRFGQIMIENLRRRQCDLAGVETCKSLESQYRKSENKKEDDRGQNGLLREESSEGSSRLPRARLELYDSTCSFPISLHRTFQKERLLSNGWETASAIDMMNLYSKLPRAEVSRIESLEFLDEMELLEQLMQHYCLCWATKGGGELGLKEITY
;
A
#
# COMPACT_ATOMS: atom_id res chain seq x y z
N MET A 1 -2.32 -4.89 32.74
CA MET A 1 -3.21 -3.89 32.11
C MET A 1 -3.02 -2.59 32.87
N LEU A 2 -2.66 -1.51 32.17
CA LEU A 2 -2.58 -0.17 32.76
C LEU A 2 -3.78 0.58 32.24
N ASP A 3 -4.72 0.94 33.11
CA ASP A 3 -5.99 1.54 32.70
C ASP A 3 -6.19 2.88 33.41
N SER A 4 -6.60 3.88 32.64
CA SER A 4 -6.90 5.23 33.09
C SER A 4 -7.98 5.84 32.20
N LYS A 5 -8.61 6.91 32.68
CA LYS A 5 -9.73 7.56 31.96
C LYS A 5 -9.41 7.97 30.51
N ARG A 6 -8.14 8.25 30.18
CA ARG A 6 -7.72 8.76 28.86
C ARG A 6 -6.68 7.88 28.16
N TYR A 7 -6.29 6.76 28.76
CA TYR A 7 -5.22 5.91 28.25
C TYR A 7 -5.31 4.51 28.85
N CYS A 8 -5.39 3.49 27.98
CA CYS A 8 -5.36 2.07 28.36
C CYS A 8 -4.20 1.37 27.63
N ILE A 9 -3.39 0.59 28.35
CA ILE A 9 -2.43 -0.39 27.78
C ILE A 9 -2.94 -1.79 28.12
N MET A 10 -3.09 -2.59 27.07
CA MET A 10 -3.48 -3.99 27.16
C MET A 10 -2.55 -4.87 26.33
N GLY A 11 -2.21 -6.04 26.87
CA GLY A 11 -1.57 -7.09 26.08
C GLY A 11 -2.66 -7.96 25.48
N ALA A 12 -2.66 -8.12 24.16
CA ALA A 12 -3.54 -9.00 23.41
C ALA A 12 -2.81 -9.48 22.16
N ASP A 13 -3.13 -10.68 21.69
CA ASP A 13 -2.68 -11.13 20.39
C ASP A 13 -3.61 -10.56 19.32
N LEU A 14 -3.09 -9.73 18.41
CA LEU A 14 -3.90 -9.13 17.33
C LEU A 14 -4.48 -10.18 16.36
N ARG A 15 -3.96 -11.41 16.39
CA ARG A 15 -4.45 -12.54 15.59
C ARG A 15 -5.68 -13.21 16.21
N ASP A 16 -5.91 -13.00 17.51
CA ASP A 16 -7.09 -13.49 18.25
C ASP A 16 -8.11 -12.35 18.41
N ILE A 17 -8.93 -12.16 17.38
CA ILE A 17 -9.94 -11.10 17.32
C ILE A 17 -10.95 -11.17 18.50
N PRO A 18 -11.50 -12.36 18.86
CA PRO A 18 -12.35 -12.46 20.05
C PRO A 18 -11.67 -11.97 21.34
N GLU A 19 -10.42 -12.37 21.59
CA GLU A 19 -9.66 -11.92 22.76
C GLU A 19 -9.44 -10.39 22.75
N LEU A 20 -9.03 -9.85 21.59
CA LEU A 20 -8.80 -8.43 21.39
C LEU A 20 -10.07 -7.61 21.70
N GLU A 21 -11.20 -8.00 21.14
CA GLU A 21 -12.47 -7.30 21.31
C GLU A 21 -12.96 -7.35 22.77
N GLU A 22 -12.84 -8.50 23.43
CA GLU A 22 -13.20 -8.64 24.85
C GLU A 22 -12.37 -7.69 25.72
N LYS A 23 -11.06 -7.63 25.50
CA LYS A 23 -10.16 -6.77 26.27
C LYS A 23 -10.38 -5.28 25.98
N LEU A 24 -10.65 -4.90 24.73
CA LEU A 24 -10.99 -3.52 24.38
C LEU A 24 -12.31 -3.07 25.02
N LYS A 25 -13.32 -3.94 25.04
CA LYS A 25 -14.59 -3.68 25.75
C LYS A 25 -14.37 -3.52 27.25
N LYS A 26 -13.46 -4.30 27.86
CA LYS A 26 -13.05 -4.13 29.27
C LYS A 26 -12.36 -2.78 29.54
N CYS A 27 -11.62 -2.23 28.59
CA CYS A 27 -11.09 -0.85 28.64
C CYS A 27 -12.16 0.23 28.31
N ASN A 28 -13.46 -0.12 28.26
CA ASN A 28 -14.56 0.79 27.93
C ASN A 28 -14.43 1.46 26.54
N MET A 29 -13.87 0.76 25.55
CA MET A 29 -13.82 1.26 24.17
C MET A 29 -15.25 1.44 23.62
N ASN A 30 -15.59 2.66 23.22
CA ASN A 30 -16.90 3.00 22.67
C ASN A 30 -16.87 2.99 21.14
N THR A 31 -17.57 2.02 20.53
CA THR A 31 -17.62 1.85 19.07
C THR A 31 -18.48 2.88 18.35
N GLN A 32 -19.26 3.68 19.06
CA GLN A 32 -20.09 4.75 18.50
C GLN A 32 -19.30 6.05 18.24
N LEU A 33 -18.05 6.13 18.72
CA LEU A 33 -17.21 7.30 18.52
C LEU A 33 -16.35 7.15 17.25
N PRO A 34 -16.08 8.25 16.52
CA PRO A 34 -15.06 8.27 15.47
C PRO A 34 -13.73 7.75 16.00
N THR A 35 -13.20 6.69 15.39
CA THR A 35 -12.01 5.99 15.90
C THR A 35 -10.90 5.96 14.85
N LEU A 36 -9.70 6.40 15.23
CA LEU A 36 -8.48 6.25 14.45
C LEU A 36 -7.72 5.02 14.96
N LEU A 37 -7.46 4.07 14.05
CA LEU A 37 -6.62 2.91 14.28
C LEU A 37 -5.28 3.09 13.56
N ILE A 38 -4.18 2.73 14.23
CA ILE A 38 -2.83 2.90 13.69
C ILE A 38 -2.12 1.55 13.77
N ALA A 39 -1.62 1.08 12.63
CA ALA A 39 -0.73 -0.05 12.50
C ALA A 39 0.60 0.44 11.90
N GLU A 40 1.57 0.74 12.75
CA GLU A 40 2.90 1.20 12.34
C GLU A 40 3.89 0.04 12.40
N CYS A 41 4.26 -0.49 11.24
CA CYS A 41 5.04 -1.71 11.06
C CYS A 41 4.48 -2.88 11.87
N VAL A 42 3.19 -3.20 11.71
CA VAL A 42 2.54 -4.29 12.45
C VAL A 42 1.99 -5.38 11.53
N LEU A 43 1.21 -5.02 10.51
CA LEU A 43 0.44 -6.03 9.75
C LEU A 43 1.32 -6.98 8.94
N VAL A 44 2.51 -6.54 8.52
CA VAL A 44 3.51 -7.36 7.80
C VAL A 44 3.98 -8.59 8.60
N TYR A 45 3.85 -8.60 9.93
CA TYR A 45 4.31 -9.70 10.79
C TYR A 45 3.28 -10.82 10.98
N MET A 46 2.05 -10.64 10.52
CA MET A 46 1.01 -11.66 10.55
C MET A 46 0.68 -12.12 9.13
N THR A 47 0.00 -13.26 9.00
CA THR A 47 -0.35 -13.76 7.66
C THR A 47 -1.31 -12.79 6.95
N PRO A 48 -1.36 -12.82 5.60
CA PRO A 48 -2.31 -12.00 4.85
C PRO A 48 -3.77 -12.20 5.31
N GLU A 49 -4.14 -13.43 5.64
CA GLU A 49 -5.45 -13.76 6.19
C GLU A 49 -5.70 -13.12 7.57
N GLN A 50 -4.75 -13.23 8.50
CA GLN A 50 -4.89 -12.66 9.85
C GLN A 50 -5.04 -11.14 9.80
N SER A 51 -4.21 -10.47 9.00
CA SER A 51 -4.30 -9.03 8.83
C SER A 51 -5.58 -8.58 8.13
N ALA A 52 -6.06 -9.32 7.12
CA ALA A 52 -7.34 -9.06 6.48
C ALA A 52 -8.51 -9.19 7.48
N ASN A 53 -8.48 -10.23 8.33
CA ASN A 53 -9.45 -10.41 9.40
C ASN A 53 -9.44 -9.23 10.40
N LEU A 54 -8.27 -8.73 10.78
CA LEU A 54 -8.14 -7.56 11.66
C LEU A 54 -8.69 -6.29 11.00
N LEU A 55 -8.34 -6.04 9.74
CA LEU A 55 -8.84 -4.89 8.97
C LEU A 55 -10.37 -4.93 8.82
N LYS A 56 -10.91 -6.11 8.52
CA LYS A 56 -12.35 -6.35 8.37
C LYS A 56 -13.09 -6.21 9.69
N TRP A 57 -12.52 -6.71 10.78
CA TRP A 57 -13.04 -6.51 12.12
C TRP A 57 -13.12 -5.02 12.44
N ALA A 58 -12.02 -4.27 12.26
CA ALA A 58 -11.99 -2.83 12.51
C ALA A 58 -13.03 -2.08 11.68
N ALA A 59 -13.13 -2.38 10.38
CA ALA A 59 -14.15 -1.80 9.51
C ALA A 59 -15.57 -2.12 9.98
N ASN A 60 -15.83 -3.31 10.55
CA ASN A 60 -17.16 -3.68 11.02
C ASN A 60 -17.48 -3.13 12.43
N SER A 61 -16.48 -2.95 13.28
CA SER A 61 -16.66 -2.51 14.67
C SER A 61 -17.09 -1.05 14.78
N PHE A 62 -16.64 -0.20 13.86
CA PHE A 62 -16.87 1.25 13.91
C PHE A 62 -17.71 1.73 12.72
N GLU A 63 -18.68 2.59 13.01
CA GLU A 63 -19.47 3.25 11.96
C GLU A 63 -18.64 4.31 11.24
N THR A 64 -17.92 5.13 12.01
CA THR A 64 -16.99 6.14 11.51
C THR A 64 -15.58 5.81 11.99
N ALA A 65 -14.66 5.56 11.05
CA ALA A 65 -13.28 5.22 11.38
C ALA A 65 -12.28 5.66 10.32
N MET A 66 -11.04 5.79 10.77
CA MET A 66 -9.86 5.93 9.92
C MET A 66 -8.84 4.85 10.31
N PHE A 67 -8.15 4.29 9.33
CA PHE A 67 -7.03 3.38 9.53
C PHE A 67 -5.78 4.00 8.93
N ILE A 68 -4.67 3.99 9.67
CA ILE A 68 -3.34 4.31 9.14
C ILE A 68 -2.50 3.04 9.20
N ASN A 69 -1.92 2.67 8.07
CA ASN A 69 -0.98 1.56 7.94
C ASN A 69 0.35 2.11 7.39
N TYR A 70 1.42 1.96 8.14
CA TYR A 70 2.77 2.23 7.68
C TYR A 70 3.56 0.92 7.66
N GLU A 71 4.00 0.46 6.49
CA GLU A 71 4.80 -0.76 6.38
C GLU A 71 5.51 -0.85 5.02
N GLN A 72 6.20 -1.97 4.79
CA GLN A 72 6.95 -2.19 3.56
C GLN A 72 6.04 -2.24 2.31
N VAL A 73 6.61 -1.86 1.18
CA VAL A 73 6.02 -1.95 -0.16
C VAL A 73 7.11 -2.27 -1.19
N ASN A 74 6.74 -2.65 -2.41
CA ASN A 74 7.66 -2.95 -3.51
C ASN A 74 8.66 -4.09 -3.19
N MET A 75 8.25 -5.06 -2.39
CA MET A 75 9.12 -6.14 -1.88
C MET A 75 9.48 -7.23 -2.90
N ASP A 76 8.99 -7.13 -4.15
CA ASP A 76 9.21 -8.14 -5.21
C ASP A 76 10.51 -7.92 -6.00
N ASP A 77 11.24 -6.83 -5.75
CA ASP A 77 12.50 -6.53 -6.42
C ASP A 77 13.73 -7.09 -5.67
N ARG A 78 14.93 -6.86 -6.22
CA ARG A 78 16.19 -7.33 -5.62
C ARG A 78 16.45 -6.72 -4.24
N PHE A 79 16.12 -5.46 -4.03
CA PHE A 79 16.31 -4.79 -2.75
C PHE A 79 15.34 -5.35 -1.71
N GLY A 80 14.06 -5.54 -2.07
CA GLY A 80 13.05 -6.23 -1.27
C GLY A 80 13.50 -7.64 -0.84
N GLN A 81 14.06 -8.43 -1.76
CA GLN A 81 14.61 -9.76 -1.41
C GLN A 81 15.77 -9.68 -0.41
N ILE A 82 16.69 -8.72 -0.60
CA ILE A 82 17.80 -8.49 0.35
C ILE A 82 17.24 -8.08 1.72
N MET A 83 16.22 -7.21 1.77
CA MET A 83 15.57 -6.81 3.01
C MET A 83 14.94 -8.00 3.74
N ILE A 84 14.21 -8.86 3.02
CA ILE A 84 13.61 -10.09 3.58
C ILE A 84 14.69 -11.00 4.15
N GLU A 85 15.77 -11.24 3.40
CA GLU A 85 16.86 -12.10 3.84
C GLU A 85 17.54 -11.54 5.09
N ASN A 86 17.80 -10.23 5.14
CA ASN A 86 18.39 -9.55 6.29
C ASN A 86 17.55 -9.68 7.56
N LEU A 87 16.21 -9.59 7.45
CA LEU A 87 15.31 -9.78 8.58
C LEU A 87 15.25 -11.24 9.03
N ARG A 88 15.22 -12.19 8.09
CA ARG A 88 15.25 -13.63 8.40
C ARG A 88 16.52 -14.05 9.13
N ARG A 89 17.68 -13.47 8.77
CA ARG A 89 18.95 -13.67 9.49
C ARG A 89 18.87 -13.25 10.96
N ARG A 90 17.95 -12.34 11.30
CA ARG A 90 17.66 -11.86 12.66
C ARG A 90 16.47 -12.60 13.30
N GLN A 91 16.06 -13.75 12.74
CA GLN A 91 14.92 -14.55 13.21
C GLN A 91 13.58 -13.77 13.19
N CYS A 92 13.48 -12.81 12.28
CA CYS A 92 12.28 -12.00 12.05
C CYS A 92 11.74 -12.30 10.65
N ASP A 93 10.69 -13.12 10.57
CA ASP A 93 10.03 -13.43 9.30
C ASP A 93 8.88 -12.47 9.02
N LEU A 94 8.72 -12.11 7.75
CA LEU A 94 7.64 -11.24 7.27
C LEU A 94 6.51 -12.08 6.70
N ALA A 95 5.68 -12.65 7.58
CA ALA A 95 4.58 -13.54 7.19
C ALA A 95 3.59 -12.90 6.19
N GLY A 96 3.44 -11.57 6.23
CA GLY A 96 2.54 -10.78 5.39
C GLY A 96 3.18 -10.20 4.12
N VAL A 97 4.45 -10.52 3.81
CA VAL A 97 5.20 -9.88 2.71
C VAL A 97 4.53 -9.99 1.34
N GLU A 98 3.68 -11.01 1.13
CA GLU A 98 2.92 -11.16 -0.10
C GLU A 98 1.96 -10.00 -0.38
N THR A 99 1.51 -9.30 0.67
CA THR A 99 0.68 -8.09 0.55
C THR A 99 1.49 -6.84 0.20
N CYS A 100 2.82 -6.93 0.25
CA CYS A 100 3.77 -5.83 0.03
C CYS A 100 4.43 -5.87 -1.37
N LYS A 101 3.89 -6.63 -2.34
CA LYS A 101 4.56 -6.92 -3.63
C LYS A 101 4.83 -5.69 -4.51
N SER A 102 3.83 -4.84 -4.79
CA SER A 102 4.09 -3.59 -5.54
C SER A 102 3.01 -2.50 -5.37
N LEU A 103 3.41 -1.26 -5.66
CA LEU A 103 2.50 -0.12 -5.92
C LEU A 103 1.82 -0.24 -7.30
N GLU A 104 2.44 -0.95 -8.25
CA GLU A 104 1.98 -1.05 -9.65
C GLU A 104 1.44 -2.43 -10.09
N SER A 105 0.42 -2.99 -9.42
CA SER A 105 -0.21 -4.21 -9.98
C SER A 105 -1.66 -4.43 -9.55
N GLN A 106 -2.61 -4.08 -10.43
CA GLN A 106 -3.37 -5.06 -11.24
C GLN A 106 -4.57 -4.41 -11.98
N TYR A 107 -4.53 -4.44 -13.32
CA TYR A 107 -5.73 -4.59 -14.17
C TYR A 107 -5.74 -5.90 -14.98
N ARG A 108 -4.70 -6.76 -14.87
CA ARG A 108 -4.49 -7.87 -15.81
C ARG A 108 -4.84 -9.27 -15.28
N LYS A 109 -5.86 -9.41 -14.44
CA LYS A 109 -6.42 -10.74 -14.06
C LYS A 109 -7.89 -10.97 -14.43
N SER A 110 -8.59 -9.96 -14.96
CA SER A 110 -10.02 -10.08 -15.32
C SER A 110 -10.32 -10.24 -16.82
N GLU A 111 -9.34 -10.11 -17.73
CA GLU A 111 -9.60 -10.23 -19.18
C GLU A 111 -9.28 -11.60 -19.79
N ASN A 112 -8.37 -12.39 -19.21
CA ASN A 112 -7.95 -13.69 -19.79
C ASN A 112 -8.92 -14.87 -19.54
N LYS A 113 -10.17 -14.61 -19.14
CA LYS A 113 -11.19 -15.66 -18.93
C LYS A 113 -12.37 -15.58 -19.91
N LYS A 114 -12.32 -14.72 -20.93
CA LYS A 114 -13.35 -14.61 -21.97
C LYS A 114 -12.89 -15.03 -23.37
N GLU A 115 -11.66 -15.52 -23.52
CA GLU A 115 -11.09 -15.84 -24.84
C GLU A 115 -10.99 -17.34 -25.16
N ASP A 116 -11.56 -18.21 -24.32
CA ASP A 116 -11.55 -19.66 -24.51
C ASP A 116 -12.92 -20.25 -24.94
N ASP A 117 -13.90 -19.40 -25.27
CA ASP A 117 -15.27 -19.84 -25.64
C ASP A 117 -15.76 -19.35 -27.02
N ARG A 118 -14.84 -18.98 -27.92
CA ARG A 118 -15.16 -18.73 -29.34
C ARG A 118 -14.31 -19.57 -30.28
N GLY A 119 -14.46 -20.88 -30.16
CA GLY A 119 -14.20 -21.79 -31.26
C GLY A 119 -15.29 -21.71 -32.34
N GLN A 120 -14.85 -21.76 -33.60
CA GLN A 120 -15.62 -22.02 -34.84
C GLN A 120 -16.39 -20.85 -35.48
N ASN A 121 -15.75 -20.20 -36.47
CA ASN A 121 -16.11 -20.33 -37.89
C ASN A 121 -15.36 -19.32 -38.78
N GLY A 122 -14.89 -19.76 -39.97
CA GLY A 122 -14.86 -18.88 -41.15
C GLY A 122 -13.52 -18.67 -41.87
N LEU A 123 -13.25 -19.58 -42.83
CA LEU A 123 -12.52 -19.46 -44.09
C LEU A 123 -11.95 -18.09 -44.58
N LEU A 124 -10.67 -18.16 -45.01
CA LEU A 124 -10.04 -17.65 -46.26
C LEU A 124 -10.18 -16.16 -46.65
N ARG A 125 -9.03 -15.46 -46.73
CA ARG A 125 -8.41 -15.03 -48.00
C ARG A 125 -7.04 -14.35 -47.78
N GLU A 126 -6.04 -14.86 -48.49
CA GLU A 126 -4.76 -14.19 -48.77
C GLU A 126 -4.98 -13.07 -49.79
N GLU A 127 -4.30 -11.92 -49.62
CA GLU A 127 -3.69 -11.20 -50.75
C GLU A 127 -2.41 -10.49 -50.30
N SER A 128 -1.39 -10.66 -51.13
CA SER A 128 -0.01 -10.18 -51.10
C SER A 128 0.16 -8.77 -51.67
N SER A 129 1.15 -8.00 -51.19
CA SER A 129 2.22 -7.42 -52.04
C SER A 129 3.14 -6.43 -51.30
N GLU A 130 4.42 -6.82 -51.24
CA GLU A 130 5.66 -6.08 -51.53
C GLU A 130 5.86 -4.60 -51.14
N GLY A 131 7.03 -4.32 -50.54
CA GLY A 131 7.59 -2.96 -50.50
C GLY A 131 8.80 -2.77 -49.58
N SER A 132 9.94 -3.33 -49.96
CA SER A 132 11.24 -3.21 -49.26
C SER A 132 11.88 -1.81 -49.37
N SER A 133 12.73 -1.51 -48.38
CA SER A 133 13.76 -0.46 -48.32
C SER A 133 13.38 0.92 -47.74
N ARG A 134 13.76 1.13 -46.47
CA ARG A 134 14.58 2.25 -45.97
C ARG A 134 14.72 2.15 -44.45
N LEU A 135 15.95 1.93 -43.97
CA LEU A 135 16.34 2.17 -42.58
C LEU A 135 16.64 3.68 -42.43
N PRO A 136 16.00 4.42 -41.51
CA PRO A 136 16.55 5.66 -41.02
C PRO A 136 17.21 5.45 -39.66
N ARG A 137 18.47 5.88 -39.63
CA ARG A 137 19.35 6.20 -38.50
C ARG A 137 18.65 6.44 -37.16
N ALA A 138 19.25 5.84 -36.12
CA ALA A 138 19.07 6.19 -34.72
C ALA A 138 19.09 7.72 -34.53
N ARG A 139 17.95 8.25 -34.08
CA ARG A 139 17.82 9.60 -33.58
C ARG A 139 17.69 9.47 -32.08
N LEU A 140 18.69 9.95 -31.34
CA LEU A 140 18.49 10.32 -29.93
C LEU A 140 17.43 11.42 -29.94
N GLU A 141 16.17 11.06 -29.72
CA GLU A 141 15.11 12.00 -29.39
C GLU A 141 14.97 12.03 -27.88
N LEU A 142 15.60 13.07 -27.31
CA LEU A 142 15.06 13.96 -26.29
C LEU A 142 13.91 13.39 -25.46
N TYR A 143 14.20 13.25 -24.16
CA TYR A 143 13.26 13.20 -23.04
C TYR A 143 12.02 14.08 -23.31
N ASP A 144 10.95 13.46 -23.79
CA ASP A 144 9.70 14.16 -24.07
C ASP A 144 9.00 14.44 -22.74
N SER A 145 9.01 15.72 -22.39
CA SER A 145 8.54 16.29 -21.13
C SER A 145 7.00 16.43 -21.09
N THR A 146 6.28 15.70 -21.94
CA THR A 146 4.82 15.83 -22.11
C THR A 146 4.03 14.54 -21.90
N CYS A 147 4.69 13.42 -21.56
CA CYS A 147 3.98 12.27 -20.97
C CYS A 147 3.80 12.44 -19.45
N SER A 148 3.08 13.49 -19.06
CA SER A 148 2.43 13.54 -17.75
C SER A 148 1.23 12.59 -17.79
N PHE A 149 1.49 11.29 -17.70
CA PHE A 149 0.45 10.33 -17.38
C PHE A 149 -0.12 10.71 -16.00
N PRO A 150 -1.43 10.89 -15.85
CA PRO A 150 -1.99 11.26 -14.56
C PRO A 150 -1.66 10.16 -13.55
N ILE A 151 -0.98 10.52 -12.47
CA ILE A 151 -0.59 9.69 -11.31
C ILE A 151 -1.84 9.12 -10.55
N SER A 152 -3.05 9.23 -11.13
CA SER A 152 -4.32 9.02 -10.42
C SER A 152 -4.93 7.62 -10.50
N LEU A 153 -4.29 6.62 -11.13
CA LEU A 153 -4.92 5.29 -11.25
C LEU A 153 -4.00 4.10 -10.98
N HIS A 154 -3.03 4.23 -10.07
CA HIS A 154 -2.37 3.06 -9.50
C HIS A 154 -3.06 2.58 -8.21
N ARG A 155 -3.89 1.55 -8.37
CA ARG A 155 -4.43 0.75 -7.26
C ARG A 155 -3.30 -0.16 -6.78
N THR A 156 -2.72 0.20 -5.65
CA THR A 156 -1.64 -0.55 -5.00
C THR A 156 -2.24 -1.77 -4.28
N PHE A 157 -1.45 -2.83 -4.04
CA PHE A 157 -1.92 -3.97 -3.23
C PHE A 157 -2.40 -3.53 -1.84
N GLN A 158 -1.76 -2.51 -1.25
CA GLN A 158 -2.14 -1.97 0.04
C GLN A 158 -3.51 -1.27 0.01
N LYS A 159 -3.79 -0.47 -1.03
CA LYS A 159 -5.12 0.15 -1.21
C LYS A 159 -6.18 -0.93 -1.40
N GLU A 160 -5.92 -1.92 -2.25
CA GLU A 160 -6.87 -3.00 -2.50
C GLU A 160 -7.15 -3.82 -1.24
N ARG A 161 -6.13 -4.10 -0.44
CA ARG A 161 -6.28 -4.77 0.85
C ARG A 161 -7.19 -4.01 1.80
N LEU A 162 -7.12 -2.68 1.85
CA LEU A 162 -8.03 -1.88 2.66
C LEU A 162 -9.46 -1.92 2.08
N LEU A 163 -9.62 -1.62 0.79
CA LEU A 163 -10.94 -1.56 0.14
C LEU A 163 -11.69 -2.90 0.17
N SER A 164 -11.00 -4.01 -0.10
CA SER A 164 -11.57 -5.36 -0.06
C SER A 164 -11.98 -5.82 1.35
N ASN A 165 -11.48 -5.16 2.40
CA ASN A 165 -11.79 -5.45 3.80
C ASN A 165 -12.75 -4.44 4.44
N GLY A 166 -13.60 -3.79 3.64
CA GLY A 166 -14.75 -3.03 4.14
C GLY A 166 -14.51 -1.53 4.37
N TRP A 167 -13.38 -1.00 3.91
CA TRP A 167 -13.10 0.43 3.92
C TRP A 167 -13.67 1.12 2.66
N GLU A 168 -14.21 2.33 2.80
CA GLU A 168 -14.86 3.05 1.69
C GLU A 168 -13.86 3.77 0.79
N THR A 169 -12.83 4.36 1.38
CA THR A 169 -11.76 5.04 0.65
C THR A 169 -10.40 4.51 1.10
N ALA A 170 -9.41 4.57 0.21
CA ALA A 170 -8.04 4.20 0.53
C ALA A 170 -7.06 5.03 -0.31
N SER A 171 -6.06 5.57 0.36
CA SER A 171 -4.95 6.32 -0.19
C SER A 171 -3.63 5.68 0.26
N ALA A 172 -2.59 5.83 -0.56
CA ALA A 172 -1.26 5.34 -0.25
C ALA A 172 -0.22 6.20 -0.97
N ILE A 173 0.92 6.39 -0.32
CA ILE A 173 2.09 7.09 -0.85
C ILE A 173 3.35 6.37 -0.33
N ASP A 174 4.35 6.16 -1.18
CA ASP A 174 5.66 5.70 -0.71
C ASP A 174 6.40 6.81 0.04
N MET A 175 7.33 6.42 0.90
CA MET A 175 8.02 7.39 1.75
C MET A 175 8.89 8.36 0.97
N MET A 176 9.34 8.01 -0.24
CA MET A 176 10.15 8.91 -1.06
C MET A 176 9.27 10.03 -1.66
N ASN A 177 8.09 9.67 -2.16
CA ASN A 177 7.09 10.64 -2.61
C ASN A 177 6.54 11.49 -1.45
N LEU A 178 6.45 10.95 -0.23
CA LEU A 178 6.11 11.74 0.96
C LEU A 178 7.24 12.71 1.33
N TYR A 179 8.48 12.23 1.37
CA TYR A 179 9.67 13.04 1.68
C TYR A 179 9.83 14.22 0.72
N SER A 180 9.65 13.99 -0.58
CA SER A 180 9.76 15.05 -1.61
C SER A 180 8.69 16.15 -1.49
N LYS A 181 7.60 15.89 -0.74
CA LYS A 181 6.50 16.84 -0.50
C LYS A 181 6.60 17.55 0.85
N LEU A 182 7.58 17.22 1.68
CA LEU A 182 7.82 17.93 2.93
C LEU A 182 8.15 19.41 2.67
N PRO A 183 7.76 20.33 3.58
CA PRO A 183 8.17 21.73 3.48
C PRO A 183 9.70 21.85 3.41
N ARG A 184 10.23 22.67 2.49
CA ARG A 184 11.68 22.84 2.30
C ARG A 184 12.44 23.22 3.58
N ALA A 185 11.78 23.95 4.49
CA ALA A 185 12.34 24.29 5.79
C ALA A 185 12.56 23.04 6.67
N GLU A 186 11.64 22.08 6.65
CA GLU A 186 11.78 20.82 7.39
C GLU A 186 12.85 19.92 6.78
N VAL A 187 12.89 19.82 5.45
CA VAL A 187 13.95 19.08 4.74
C VAL A 187 15.33 19.65 5.10
N SER A 188 15.51 20.96 4.97
CA SER A 188 16.78 21.63 5.29
C SER A 188 17.18 21.43 6.76
N ARG A 189 16.19 21.47 7.67
CA ARG A 189 16.42 21.24 9.10
C ARG A 189 16.89 19.81 9.36
N ILE A 190 16.25 18.81 8.76
CA ILE A 190 16.59 17.38 8.93
C ILE A 190 17.95 17.08 8.32
N GLU A 191 18.20 17.49 7.07
CA GLU A 191 19.47 17.25 6.36
C GLU A 191 20.66 17.97 7.00
N SER A 192 20.42 18.98 7.85
CA SER A 192 21.49 19.64 8.62
C SER A 192 21.93 18.87 9.88
N LEU A 193 21.16 17.87 10.33
CA LEU A 193 21.46 17.11 11.54
C LEU A 193 22.56 16.08 11.33
N GLU A 194 22.53 15.39 10.20
CA GLU A 194 23.49 14.35 9.84
C GLU A 194 23.87 14.48 8.37
N PHE A 195 25.17 14.39 8.09
CA PHE A 195 25.65 14.37 6.72
C PHE A 195 25.42 12.98 6.12
N LEU A 196 24.66 12.93 5.03
CA LEU A 196 24.39 11.72 4.26
C LEU A 196 24.97 11.89 2.86
N ASP A 197 26.00 11.13 2.52
CA ASP A 197 26.65 11.12 1.22
C ASP A 197 26.01 10.15 0.22
N GLU A 198 25.38 9.08 0.71
CA GLU A 198 24.72 8.05 -0.11
C GLU A 198 23.19 8.26 -0.19
N MET A 199 22.77 9.32 -0.90
CA MET A 199 21.34 9.63 -1.08
C MET A 199 20.57 8.53 -1.83
N GLU A 200 21.24 7.79 -2.71
CA GLU A 200 20.64 6.68 -3.45
C GLU A 200 20.18 5.54 -2.54
N LEU A 201 20.90 5.27 -1.43
CA LEU A 201 20.49 4.24 -0.47
C LEU A 201 19.24 4.67 0.32
N LEU A 202 19.16 5.95 0.68
CA LEU A 202 17.98 6.50 1.33
C LEU A 202 16.77 6.45 0.40
N GLU A 203 16.94 6.83 -0.86
CA GLU A 203 15.89 6.75 -1.87
C GLU A 203 15.40 5.31 -2.03
N GLN A 204 16.32 4.34 -2.19
CA GLN A 204 15.96 2.92 -2.27
C GLN A 204 15.20 2.46 -1.04
N LEU A 205 15.65 2.82 0.16
CA LEU A 205 14.96 2.47 1.40
C LEU A 205 13.56 3.08 1.46
N MET A 206 13.42 4.37 1.14
CA MET A 206 12.15 5.10 1.19
C MET A 206 11.13 4.60 0.15
N GLN A 207 11.58 4.15 -1.02
CA GLN A 207 10.71 3.53 -2.03
C GLN A 207 10.16 2.16 -1.61
N HIS A 208 10.74 1.55 -0.57
CA HIS A 208 10.33 0.26 -0.02
C HIS A 208 9.45 0.36 1.23
N TYR A 209 9.03 1.56 1.62
CA TYR A 209 8.03 1.78 2.65
C TYR A 209 6.91 2.66 2.12
N CYS A 210 5.71 2.47 2.65
CA CYS A 210 4.56 3.30 2.31
C CYS A 210 3.76 3.70 3.54
N LEU A 211 3.11 4.85 3.42
CA LEU A 211 2.04 5.29 4.31
C LEU A 211 0.72 5.13 3.56
N CYS A 212 -0.16 4.31 4.12
CA CYS A 212 -1.51 4.08 3.63
C CYS A 212 -2.51 4.57 4.66
N TRP A 213 -3.61 5.17 4.20
CA TRP A 213 -4.74 5.48 5.06
C TRP A 213 -6.06 5.16 4.38
N ALA A 214 -7.02 4.74 5.17
CA ALA A 214 -8.37 4.42 4.71
C ALA A 214 -9.42 5.03 5.63
N THR A 215 -10.59 5.32 5.09
CA THR A 215 -11.72 5.86 5.85
C THR A 215 -12.99 5.12 5.54
N LYS A 216 -13.89 5.07 6.53
CA LYS A 216 -15.25 4.56 6.46
C LYS A 216 -16.16 5.52 7.22
N GLY A 217 -17.34 5.83 6.67
CA GLY A 217 -18.23 6.84 7.22
C GLY A 217 -17.61 8.23 7.23
N GLY A 218 -18.03 9.06 8.18
CA GLY A 218 -17.41 10.37 8.45
C GLY A 218 -17.52 11.40 7.31
N GLY A 219 -18.52 11.28 6.44
CA GLY A 219 -18.80 12.27 5.40
C GLY A 219 -19.01 13.68 5.97
N GLU A 220 -19.70 13.77 7.11
CA GLU A 220 -19.94 15.02 7.84
C GLU A 220 -18.68 15.59 8.53
N LEU A 221 -17.68 14.75 8.77
CA LEU A 221 -16.42 15.13 9.43
C LEU A 221 -15.31 15.47 8.43
N GLY A 222 -15.57 15.35 7.11
CA GLY A 222 -14.56 15.61 6.09
C GLY A 222 -13.40 14.62 6.09
N LEU A 223 -13.58 13.39 6.61
CA LEU A 223 -12.47 12.42 6.72
C LEU A 223 -11.84 12.08 5.35
N LYS A 224 -12.60 12.20 4.27
CA LYS A 224 -12.14 11.95 2.90
C LYS A 224 -11.15 13.00 2.39
N GLU A 225 -11.09 14.17 3.02
CA GLU A 225 -10.20 15.29 2.66
C GLU A 225 -8.85 15.23 3.38
N ILE A 226 -8.69 14.32 4.34
CA ILE A 226 -7.45 14.17 5.11
C ILE A 226 -6.30 13.71 4.20
N THR A 227 -5.19 14.44 4.28
CA THR A 227 -3.91 14.16 3.61
C THR A 227 -2.76 14.27 4.61
N TYR A 228 -1.58 13.75 4.23
CA TYR A 228 -0.30 13.95 4.92
C TYR A 228 0.24 15.37 4.71
#